data_AF-A0A4R6SNW2-F1
#
_entry.id   AF-A0A4R6SNW2-F1
#
_cell.length_a   1.000
_cell.length_b   1.000
_cell.length_c   1.000
_cell.angle_alpha   90.00
_cell.angle_beta   90.00
_cell.angle_gamma   90.00
#
_symmetry.space_group_name_H-M   'P 1'
#
loop_
_entity.id
_entity.type
_entity.pdbx_description
1 polymer ?
#
loop_
_entity_poly.entity_id
_entity_poly.type
_entity_poly.pdbx_seq_one_letter_code
_entity_poly.pdbx_strand_id
1 'polypeptide(L)' 'MIVGDQDGSSTGICTMFIGLSDDLATLLSVKQSVDKVGTVDPCEVTEAVAPLVLQTMKAGA' A
#
# COMPACT_ATOMS: atom_id res chain seq x y z
N MET A 1 8.01 8.49 -3.47
CA MET A 1 7.33 9.38 -2.49
C MET A 1 5.94 8.82 -2.25
N ILE A 2 5.56 8.57 -1.00
CA ILE A 2 4.22 8.13 -0.62
C ILE A 2 3.36 9.39 -0.48
N VAL A 3 2.25 9.48 -1.19
CA VAL A 3 1.38 10.67 -1.21
C VAL A 3 0.02 10.31 -0.63
N GLY A 4 -0.11 10.40 0.69
CA GLY A 4 -1.39 10.30 1.39
C GLY A 4 -1.74 8.89 1.87
N ASP A 5 -2.32 8.88 3.07
CA ASP A 5 -2.79 7.72 3.80
C ASP A 5 -4.28 7.92 4.09
N GLN A 6 -5.12 6.93 3.75
CA GLN A 6 -6.51 6.92 4.23
C GLN A 6 -6.56 5.93 5.39
N ASP A 7 -6.58 6.48 6.61
CA ASP A 7 -6.67 5.72 7.87
C ASP A 7 -7.91 4.81 7.84
N GLY A 8 -7.67 3.55 7.53
CA GLY A 8 -8.68 2.51 7.43
C GLY A 8 -8.59 1.50 8.56
N SER A 9 -8.08 1.89 9.73
CA SER A 9 -8.02 1.06 10.94
C SER A 9 -9.33 0.31 11.26
N SER A 10 -10.49 0.90 10.97
CA SER A 10 -11.82 0.27 11.14
C SER A 10 -12.24 -0.70 10.02
N THR A 11 -11.60 -0.64 8.85
CA THR A 11 -11.91 -1.46 7.66
C THR A 11 -10.81 -2.47 7.32
N GLY A 12 -9.61 -2.30 7.91
CA GLY A 12 -8.41 -3.06 7.58
C GLY A 12 -7.85 -2.78 6.19
N ILE A 13 -8.25 -1.67 5.57
CA ILE A 13 -7.80 -1.27 4.23
C ILE A 13 -6.88 -0.07 4.38
N CYS A 14 -5.76 -0.08 3.69
CA CYS A 14 -4.98 1.13 3.49
C CYS A 14 -4.61 1.28 2.03
N THR A 15 -4.63 2.52 1.55
CA THR A 15 -4.35 2.86 0.15
C THR A 15 -3.26 3.90 0.09
N MET A 16 -2.23 3.61 -0.69
CA MET A 16 -1.07 4.49 -0.86
C MET A 16 -0.92 4.87 -2.33
N PHE A 17 -0.63 6.15 -2.58
CA PHE A 17 -0.11 6.60 -3.87
C PHE A 17 1.41 6.55 -3.89
N ILE A 18 1.97 5.87 -4.88
CA ILE A 18 3.40 5.67 -5.02
C ILE A 18 3.86 6.21 -6.37
N GLY A 19 4.71 7.25 -6.34
CA GLY A 19 5.41 7.72 -7.53
C GLY A 19 6.50 6.74 -7.99
N LEU A 20 6.48 6.37 -9.27
CA LEU A 20 7.44 5.48 -9.93
C LEU A 20 8.47 6.24 -10.77
N SER A 21 8.03 7.29 -11.45
CA SER A 21 8.83 8.28 -12.20
C SER A 21 8.08 9.62 -12.21
N ASP A 22 8.63 10.63 -12.91
CA ASP A 22 8.02 11.96 -12.99
C ASP A 22 6.60 11.94 -13.60
N ASP A 23 6.36 11.04 -14.56
CA ASP A 23 5.09 10.93 -15.29
C ASP A 23 4.26 9.69 -14.89
N LEU A 24 4.74 8.88 -13.94
CA LEU A 24 4.09 7.62 -13.57
C LEU A 24 3.92 7.49 -12.06
N ALA A 25 2.69 7.27 -11.64
CA ALA A 25 2.33 6.88 -10.29
C ALA A 25 1.42 5.65 -10.33
N THR A 26 1.43 4.89 -9.23
CA THR A 26 0.52 3.77 -9.02
C THR A 26 -0.21 3.92 -7.69
N LEU A 27 -1.40 3.35 -7.61
CA LEU A 27 -2.19 3.26 -6.39
C LEU A 27 -2.15 1.81 -5.91
N LEU A 28 -1.70 1.62 -4.67
CA LEU A 28 -1.67 0.31 -4.02
C LEU A 28 -2.63 0.31 -2.85
N SER A 29 -3.65 -0.55 -2.92
CA SER A 29 -4.55 -0.82 -1.80
C SER A 29 -4.29 -2.22 -1.26
N VAL A 30 -3.98 -2.33 0.02
CA VAL A 30 -3.90 -3.61 0.72
C VAL A 30 -5.07 -3.72 1.69
N LYS A 31 -5.76 -4.85 1.62
CA LYS A 31 -6.81 -5.23 2.56
C LYS A 31 -6.32 -6.38 3.41
N GLN A 32 -6.27 -6.17 4.71
CA GLN A 32 -5.97 -7.21 5.69
C GLN A 32 -7.08 -8.27 5.71
N SER A 33 -6.73 -9.48 6.17
CA SER A 33 -7.73 -10.50 6.48
C SER A 33 -8.63 -10.05 7.64
N VAL A 34 -9.88 -10.53 7.67
CA VAL A 34 -10.91 -10.07 8.63
C VAL A 34 -10.47 -10.24 10.08
N ASP A 35 -9.72 -11.29 10.39
CA ASP A 35 -9.17 -11.58 11.72
C ASP A 35 -8.05 -10.62 12.16
N LYS A 36 -7.52 -9.79 11.25
CA LYS A 36 -6.45 -8.83 11.52
C LYS A 36 -6.91 -7.39 11.64
N VAL A 37 -8.15 -7.09 11.25
CA VAL A 37 -8.75 -5.75 11.37
C VAL A 37 -8.71 -5.30 12.84
N GLY A 38 -8.15 -4.12 13.09
CA GLY A 38 -8.01 -3.55 14.44
C GLY A 38 -6.88 -4.15 15.29
N THR A 39 -6.07 -5.07 14.74
CA THR A 39 -4.93 -5.68 15.47
C THR A 39 -3.57 -5.11 15.05
N VAL A 40 -3.42 -4.77 13.77
CA VAL A 40 -2.22 -4.18 13.18
C VAL A 40 -2.66 -3.04 12.27
N ASP A 41 -1.89 -1.96 12.23
CA ASP A 41 -2.16 -0.85 11.33
C ASP A 41 -2.13 -1.32 9.85
N PRO A 42 -3.22 -1.18 9.09
CA PRO A 42 -3.25 -1.55 7.68
C PRO A 42 -2.23 -0.78 6.84
N CYS A 43 -1.83 0.41 7.26
CA CYS A 43 -0.88 1.24 6.54
C CYS A 43 0.57 0.79 6.76
N GLU A 44 0.92 0.35 7.98
CA GLU A 44 2.19 -0.33 8.25
C GLU A 44 2.34 -1.61 7.39
N VAL A 45 1.26 -2.39 7.26
CA VAL A 45 1.25 -3.58 6.38
C VAL A 45 1.41 -3.17 4.91
N THR A 46 0.74 -2.11 4.47
CA THR A 46 0.80 -1.64 3.08
C THR A 46 2.19 -1.12 2.75
N GLU A 47 2.83 -0.39 3.66
CA GLU A 47 4.22 0.07 3.53
C GLU A 47 5.21 -1.09 3.40
N ALA A 48 5.03 -2.17 4.18
CA ALA A 48 5.88 -3.35 4.09
C ALA A 48 5.71 -4.11 2.76
N VAL A 49 4.49 -4.12 2.20
CA VAL A 49 4.17 -4.79 0.92
C VAL A 49 4.59 -3.96 -0.29
N ALA A 50 4.54 -2.62 -0.20
CA ALA A 50 4.80 -1.72 -1.31
C ALA A 50 6.14 -2.01 -2.05
N PRO A 51 7.30 -2.17 -1.38
CA PRO A 51 8.56 -2.48 -2.05
C PRO A 51 8.53 -3.76 -2.88
N LEU A 52 7.81 -4.79 -2.42
CA LEU A 52 7.71 -6.08 -3.13
C LEU A 52 6.94 -5.92 -4.44
N VAL A 53 5.80 -5.24 -4.38
CA VAL A 53 5.00 -4.91 -5.58
C VAL A 53 5.81 -4.08 -6.56
N LEU A 54 6.52 -3.06 -6.06
CA LEU A 54 7.37 -2.20 -6.88
C LEU A 54 8.51 -2.96 -7.56
N GLN A 55 9.15 -3.88 -6.85
CA GLN A 55 10.19 -4.74 -7.44
C GLN A 55 9.62 -5.58 -8.58
N THR A 56 8.44 -6.19 -8.40
CA THR A 56 7.78 -6.95 -9.47
C THR A 56 7.44 -6.09 -10.68
N MET A 57 6.90 -4.88 -10.47
CA MET A 57 6.55 -3.97 -11.57
C MET A 57 7.79 -3.51 -12.35
N LYS A 58 8.90 -3.22 -11.66
CA LYS A 58 10.16 -2.81 -12.31
C LYS A 58 10.86 -3.96 -13.03
N ALA A 59 10.73 -5.20 -12.56
CA ALA A 59 11.33 -6.37 -13.19
C ALA A 59 10.63 -6.80 -14.50
N GLY A 60 9.38 -6.36 -14.71
CA GLY A 60 8.61 -6.62 -15.92
C GLY A 60 8.60 -5.47 -16.94
N ALA A 61 9.31 -4.38 -16.67
CA ALA A 61 9.40 -3.20 -17.54
C ALA A 61 10.69 -3.19 -18.37
#